data_AF-A0A120GBD1-F1
#
_entry.id   AF-A0A120GBD1-F1
#
_cell.length_a   1.000
_cell.length_b   1.000
_cell.length_c   1.000
_cell.angle_alpha   90.00
_cell.angle_beta   90.00
_cell.angle_gamma   90.00
#
_symmetry.space_group_name_H-M   'P 1'
#
loop_
_entity.id
_entity.type
_entity.pdbx_description
1 polymer ?
#
loop_
_entity_poly.entity_id
_entity_poly.type
_entity_poly.pdbx_seq_one_letter_code
_entity_poly.pdbx_strand_id
1 'polypeptide(L)'
;MPQKRRRSPQEKKALSYAKDRRNLSGMNDKASRKCIPRSRARGHRVNRRQAASKLSRYVTFDEDAAALEENAMLHDLDRLGRWKKWPDQTLAEKVEQQNARRRWRKGRKVWSKKAAEEAEKRGLNSFGRSWGGSEEASSLLTIEGGKLIKVRLD
;
A
#
# COMPACT_ATOMS: atom_id res chain seq x y z
N MET A 1 9.13 -6.64 44.15
CA MET A 1 9.01 -6.20 42.75
C MET A 1 10.09 -5.17 42.45
N PRO A 2 10.93 -5.34 41.42
CA PRO A 2 11.91 -4.32 41.06
C PRO A 2 11.19 -3.01 40.71
N GLN A 3 11.64 -1.89 41.29
CA GLN A 3 11.05 -0.57 41.08
C GLN A 3 11.10 -0.19 39.60
N LYS A 4 9.94 0.14 39.02
CA LYS A 4 9.84 0.50 37.60
C LYS A 4 10.49 1.88 37.40
N ARG A 5 11.63 1.92 36.69
CA ARG A 5 12.32 3.18 36.35
C ARG A 5 11.33 4.19 35.77
N ARG A 6 11.25 5.38 36.36
CA ARG A 6 10.46 6.49 35.81
C ARG A 6 11.08 6.93 34.49
N ARG A 7 10.30 6.85 33.42
CA ARG A 7 10.75 7.22 32.07
C ARG A 7 10.61 8.72 31.84
N SER A 8 11.59 9.31 31.16
CA SER A 8 11.50 10.71 30.71
C SER A 8 10.40 10.87 29.65
N PRO A 9 9.89 12.09 29.41
CA PRO A 9 8.98 12.35 28.30
C PRO A 9 9.52 11.90 26.93
N GLN A 10 10.82 12.07 26.70
CA GLN A 10 11.49 11.66 25.46
C GLN A 10 11.49 10.13 25.32
N GLU A 11 11.81 9.41 26.39
CA GLU A 11 11.77 7.93 26.40
C GLU A 11 10.34 7.41 26.20
N LYS A 12 9.34 8.05 26.82
CA LYS A 12 7.92 7.72 26.61
C LYS A 12 7.53 7.91 25.14
N LYS A 13 7.98 9.01 24.52
CA LYS A 13 7.71 9.31 23.11
C LYS A 13 8.39 8.32 22.16
N ALA A 14 9.66 8.00 22.41
CA ALA A 14 10.39 6.99 21.63
C ALA A 14 9.71 5.62 21.70
N LEU A 15 9.27 5.21 22.90
CA LEU A 15 8.53 3.97 23.08
C LEU A 15 7.16 4.00 22.40
N SER A 16 6.46 5.13 22.42
CA SER A 16 5.22 5.30 21.68
C SER A 16 5.47 5.11 20.18
N TYR A 17 6.52 5.71 19.61
CA TYR A 17 6.86 5.56 18.20
C TYR A 17 7.23 4.12 17.81
N ALA A 18 7.89 3.37 18.69
CA ALA A 18 8.26 1.99 18.44
C ALA A 18 7.11 0.99 18.66
N LYS A 19 6.21 1.25 19.62
CA LYS A 19 5.20 0.28 20.07
C LYS A 19 3.79 0.56 19.55
N ASP A 20 3.43 1.82 19.34
CA ASP A 20 2.14 2.17 18.71
C ASP A 20 2.19 1.71 17.26
N ARG A 21 1.27 0.82 16.89
CA ARG A 21 1.18 0.27 15.54
C ARG A 21 -0.09 0.78 14.86
N ARG A 22 0.08 1.27 13.63
CA ARG A 22 -0.98 1.80 12.78
C ARG A 22 -1.26 0.83 11.66
N ASN A 23 -2.56 0.62 11.40
CA ASN A 23 -3.00 -0.23 10.32
C ASN A 23 -2.34 0.20 9.00
N LEU A 24 -1.45 -0.67 8.48
CA LEU A 24 -0.72 -0.44 7.23
C LEU A 24 -1.62 -0.74 6.03
N SER A 25 -2.60 -1.63 6.21
CA SER A 25 -3.50 -2.01 5.13
C SER A 25 -4.27 -0.76 4.72
N GLY A 26 -3.89 -0.16 3.60
CA GLY A 26 -4.65 0.90 2.92
C GLY A 26 -6.00 0.41 2.41
N MET A 27 -6.41 -0.78 2.84
CA MET A 27 -7.73 -1.32 2.69
C MET A 27 -8.69 -0.55 3.60
N ASN A 28 -9.85 -0.22 3.05
CA ASN A 28 -10.96 0.31 3.82
C ASN A 28 -11.26 -0.67 4.99
N ASP A 29 -11.59 -0.15 6.17
CA ASP A 29 -12.05 -0.93 7.33
C ASP A 29 -13.21 -1.89 6.97
N LYS A 30 -14.02 -1.55 5.95
CA LYS A 30 -15.05 -2.46 5.42
C LYS A 30 -14.48 -3.69 4.71
N ALA A 31 -13.32 -3.55 4.08
CA ALA A 31 -12.66 -4.65 3.38
C ALA A 31 -12.06 -5.66 4.37
N SER A 32 -11.42 -5.21 5.46
CA SER A 32 -10.90 -6.12 6.48
C SER A 32 -12.02 -6.98 7.10
N ARG A 33 -13.16 -6.36 7.46
CA ARG A 33 -14.35 -7.04 8.00
C ARG A 33 -14.91 -8.11 7.07
N LYS A 34 -14.78 -7.96 5.75
CA LYS A 34 -15.28 -8.92 4.75
C LYS A 34 -14.23 -9.95 4.35
N CYS A 35 -12.98 -9.53 4.17
CA CYS A 35 -11.90 -10.37 3.66
C CYS A 35 -11.37 -11.34 4.72
N ILE A 36 -11.29 -10.94 6.00
CA ILE A 36 -10.79 -11.83 7.07
C ILE A 36 -11.71 -13.06 7.22
N PRO A 37 -13.05 -12.92 7.40
CA PRO A 37 -13.92 -14.09 7.48
C PRO A 37 -13.90 -14.94 6.21
N ARG A 38 -13.87 -14.29 5.03
CA ARG A 38 -13.81 -14.99 3.74
C ARG A 38 -12.54 -15.84 3.60
N SER A 39 -11.38 -15.29 3.96
CA SER A 39 -10.10 -16.00 3.89
C SER A 39 -10.09 -17.21 4.84
N ARG A 40 -10.58 -17.04 6.07
CA ARG A 40 -10.74 -18.14 7.04
C ARG A 40 -11.68 -19.23 6.52
N ALA A 41 -12.84 -18.84 6.00
CA ALA A 41 -13.81 -19.78 5.44
C ALA A 41 -13.23 -20.56 4.25
N ARG A 42 -12.47 -19.91 3.37
CA ARG A 42 -11.76 -20.59 2.27
C ARG A 42 -10.77 -21.63 2.80
N GLY A 43 -9.95 -21.25 3.78
CA GLY A 43 -9.01 -22.18 4.44
C GLY A 43 -9.72 -23.40 5.05
N HIS A 44 -10.79 -23.18 5.83
CA HIS A 44 -11.56 -24.28 6.42
C HIS A 44 -12.18 -25.21 5.38
N ARG A 45 -12.70 -24.67 4.26
CA ARG A 45 -13.28 -25.51 3.19
C ARG A 45 -12.22 -26.39 2.54
N VAL A 46 -11.02 -25.87 2.29
CA VAL A 46 -9.91 -26.65 1.72
C VAL A 46 -9.53 -27.78 2.68
N ASN A 47 -9.33 -27.48 3.96
CA ASN A 47 -8.97 -28.49 4.96
C ASN A 47 -10.05 -29.58 5.06
N ARG A 48 -11.34 -29.21 5.04
CA ARG A 48 -12.44 -30.19 5.04
C ARG A 48 -12.46 -31.05 3.80
N ARG A 49 -12.20 -30.48 2.61
CA ARG A 49 -12.12 -31.25 1.36
C ARG A 49 -10.96 -32.24 1.38
N GLN A 50 -9.80 -31.82 1.87
CA GLN A 50 -8.65 -32.72 2.05
C GLN A 50 -9.00 -33.85 3.02
N ALA A 51 -9.56 -33.53 4.20
CA ALA A 51 -9.96 -34.53 5.18
C ALA A 51 -10.99 -35.52 4.62
N ALA A 52 -12.04 -35.04 3.94
CA ALA A 52 -13.05 -35.90 3.32
C ALA A 52 -12.46 -36.80 2.23
N SER A 53 -11.55 -36.26 1.40
CA SER A 53 -10.87 -37.05 0.36
C SER A 53 -10.02 -38.17 0.97
N LYS A 54 -9.31 -37.90 2.08
CA LYS A 54 -8.50 -38.93 2.74
C LYS A 54 -9.37 -39.95 3.47
N LEU A 55 -10.42 -39.50 4.15
CA LEU A 55 -11.38 -40.38 4.83
C LEU A 55 -12.08 -41.34 3.84
N SER A 56 -12.37 -40.89 2.61
CA SER A 56 -12.96 -41.76 1.59
C SER A 56 -12.09 -42.95 1.20
N ARG A 57 -10.77 -42.88 1.43
CA ARG A 57 -9.79 -43.94 1.17
C ARG A 57 -9.41 -44.72 2.43
N TYR A 58 -9.94 -44.34 3.59
CA TYR A 58 -9.53 -44.89 4.88
C TYR A 58 -9.74 -46.40 4.97
N VAL A 59 -10.82 -46.93 4.39
CA VAL A 59 -11.13 -48.37 4.36
C VAL A 59 -10.09 -49.19 3.58
N THR A 60 -9.26 -48.53 2.75
CA THR A 60 -8.21 -49.19 1.96
C THR A 60 -6.83 -49.13 2.63
N PHE A 61 -6.70 -48.49 3.79
CA PHE A 61 -5.43 -48.41 4.51
C PHE A 61 -5.27 -49.59 5.48
N ASP A 62 -4.03 -50.06 5.60
CA ASP A 62 -3.60 -50.84 6.76
C ASP A 62 -3.43 -49.92 7.98
N GLU A 63 -3.23 -50.51 9.16
CA GLU A 63 -3.19 -49.78 10.42
C GLU A 63 -2.01 -48.79 10.48
N ASP A 64 -0.86 -49.18 9.91
CA ASP A 64 0.34 -48.34 9.84
C ASP A 64 0.17 -47.16 8.87
N ALA A 65 -0.42 -47.38 7.69
CA ALA A 65 -0.71 -46.32 6.72
C ALA A 65 -1.79 -45.36 7.25
N ALA A 66 -2.79 -45.87 7.97
CA ALA A 66 -3.79 -45.05 8.63
C ALA A 66 -3.16 -44.12 9.68
N ALA A 67 -2.27 -44.64 10.52
CA ALA A 67 -1.56 -43.86 11.53
C ALA A 67 -0.63 -42.79 10.90
N LEU A 68 0.09 -43.15 9.83
CA LEU A 68 0.96 -42.22 9.10
C LEU A 68 0.16 -41.06 8.48
N GLU A 69 -1.01 -41.37 7.90
CA GLU A 69 -1.87 -40.38 7.25
C GLU A 69 -2.55 -39.45 8.25
N GLU A 70 -2.97 -39.98 9.41
CA GLU A 70 -3.47 -39.15 10.52
C GLU A 70 -2.38 -38.18 11.00
N ASN A 71 -1.16 -38.68 11.20
CA ASN A 71 -0.01 -37.87 11.61
C ASN A 71 0.29 -36.77 10.58
N ALA A 72 0.31 -37.11 9.28
CA ALA A 72 0.49 -36.14 8.20
C ALA A 72 -0.60 -35.05 8.18
N MET A 73 -1.84 -35.38 8.55
CA MET A 73 -2.94 -34.40 8.63
C MET A 73 -2.88 -33.48 9.85
N LEU A 74 -2.42 -33.98 10.99
CA LEU A 74 -2.23 -33.18 12.21
C LEU A 74 -1.06 -32.20 12.04
N HIS A 75 -0.01 -32.63 11.35
CA HIS A 75 1.22 -31.87 11.14
C HIS A 75 1.30 -31.16 9.78
N ASP A 76 0.19 -31.03 9.05
CA ASP A 76 0.15 -30.32 7.77
C ASP A 76 0.58 -28.85 7.93
N LEU A 77 1.81 -28.58 7.49
CA LEU A 77 2.43 -27.26 7.52
C LEU A 77 1.73 -26.27 6.59
N ASP A 78 1.11 -26.73 5.50
CA ASP A 78 0.36 -25.86 4.58
C ASP A 78 -0.89 -25.34 5.29
N ARG A 79 -1.61 -26.19 6.04
CA ARG A 79 -2.72 -25.79 6.91
C ARG A 79 -2.31 -24.72 7.94
N LEU A 80 -1.13 -24.86 8.54
CA LEU A 80 -0.59 -23.90 9.52
C LEU A 80 -0.11 -22.59 8.86
N GLY A 81 0.31 -22.65 7.60
CA GLY A 81 0.85 -21.50 6.85
C GLY A 81 -0.19 -20.57 6.21
N ARG A 82 -1.44 -21.02 6.00
CA ARG A 82 -2.44 -20.26 5.19
C ARG A 82 -2.86 -18.91 5.77
N TRP A 83 -2.81 -18.74 7.10
CA TRP A 83 -3.19 -17.50 7.77
C TRP A 83 -2.16 -17.08 8.80
N LYS A 84 -1.29 -16.15 8.42
CA LYS A 84 -0.30 -15.54 9.31
C LYS A 84 -0.74 -14.13 9.68
N LYS A 85 -0.80 -13.82 10.98
CA LYS A 85 -0.96 -12.44 11.43
C LYS A 85 0.33 -11.69 11.10
N TRP A 86 0.22 -10.65 10.28
CA TRP A 86 1.34 -9.75 10.01
C TRP A 86 1.29 -8.57 10.99
N PRO A 87 2.43 -8.13 11.55
CA PRO A 87 2.44 -6.93 12.38
C PRO A 87 2.10 -5.70 11.53
N ASP A 88 1.33 -4.79 12.13
CA ASP A 88 1.06 -3.48 11.58
C ASP A 88 2.31 -2.58 11.62
N GLN A 89 2.30 -1.51 10.80
CA GLN A 89 3.40 -0.55 10.71
C GLN A 89 3.57 0.21 12.02
N THR A 90 4.81 0.47 12.42
CA THR A 90 5.06 1.32 13.60
C THR A 90 4.68 2.77 13.33
N LEU A 91 4.33 3.51 14.39
CA LEU A 91 4.04 4.93 14.28
C LEU A 91 5.27 5.72 13.77
N ALA A 92 6.49 5.29 14.12
CA ALA A 92 7.73 5.86 13.59
C ALA A 92 7.78 5.85 12.05
N GLU A 93 7.67 4.66 11.45
CA GLU A 93 7.70 4.48 10.00
C GLU A 93 6.53 5.22 9.32
N LYS A 94 5.36 5.27 9.99
CA LYS A 94 4.20 6.00 9.46
C LYS A 94 4.45 7.50 9.36
N VAL A 95 5.03 8.09 10.41
CA VAL A 95 5.37 9.51 10.46
C VAL A 95 6.45 9.85 9.43
N GLU A 96 7.45 8.98 9.29
CA GLU A 96 8.48 9.11 8.26
C GLU A 96 7.88 9.11 6.86
N GLN A 97 6.99 8.15 6.56
CA GLN A 97 6.28 8.09 5.29
C GLN A 97 5.46 9.37 5.02
N GLN A 98 4.78 9.91 6.03
CA GLN A 98 4.04 11.17 5.90
C GLN A 98 4.96 12.37 5.62
N ASN A 99 6.10 12.44 6.30
CA ASN A 99 7.10 13.48 6.09
C ASN A 99 7.73 13.40 4.70
N ALA A 100 8.08 12.20 4.23
CA ALA A 100 8.58 11.96 2.88
C ALA A 100 7.56 12.42 1.82
N ARG A 101 6.29 12.05 1.98
CA ARG A 101 5.20 12.52 1.08
C ARG A 101 5.07 14.04 1.10
N ARG A 102 5.17 14.67 2.27
CA ARG A 102 5.12 16.14 2.40
C ARG A 102 6.29 16.80 1.69
N ARG A 103 7.51 16.28 1.86
CA ARG A 103 8.73 16.76 1.18
C ARG A 103 8.58 16.63 -0.34
N TRP A 104 8.15 15.47 -0.83
CA TRP A 104 7.93 15.23 -2.26
C TRP A 104 6.92 16.22 -2.86
N ARG A 105 5.78 16.47 -2.19
CA ARG A 105 4.80 17.47 -2.65
C ARG A 105 5.37 18.88 -2.71
N LYS A 106 6.15 19.28 -1.70
CA LYS A 106 6.82 20.59 -1.69
C LYS A 106 7.82 20.69 -2.83
N GLY A 107 8.66 19.68 -3.02
CA GLY A 107 9.61 19.60 -4.14
C GLY A 107 8.93 19.68 -5.50
N ARG A 108 7.84 18.93 -5.70
CA ARG A 108 7.01 18.98 -6.92
C ARG A 108 6.49 20.39 -7.21
N LYS A 109 6.01 21.11 -6.19
CA LYS A 109 5.54 22.50 -6.37
C LYS A 109 6.68 23.44 -6.79
N VAL A 110 7.85 23.30 -6.17
CA VAL A 110 9.03 24.10 -6.52
C VAL A 110 9.47 23.82 -7.95
N TRP A 111 9.55 22.54 -8.34
CA TRP A 111 9.89 22.15 -9.72
C TRP A 111 8.88 22.68 -10.73
N SER A 112 7.58 22.53 -10.44
CA SER A 112 6.51 23.07 -11.28
C SER A 112 6.58 24.59 -11.42
N LYS A 113 6.95 25.32 -10.36
CA LYS A 113 7.12 26.77 -10.41
C LYS A 113 8.33 27.17 -11.25
N LYS A 114 9.47 26.52 -11.06
CA LYS A 114 10.68 26.76 -11.86
C LYS A 114 10.44 26.47 -13.35
N ALA A 115 9.79 25.35 -13.66
CA ALA A 115 9.44 24.99 -15.03
C ALA A 115 8.51 26.04 -15.67
N ALA A 116 7.58 26.61 -14.88
CA ALA A 116 6.74 27.70 -15.34
C ALA A 116 7.57 28.99 -15.60
N GLU A 117 8.41 29.41 -14.66
CA GLU A 117 9.28 30.58 -14.83
C GLU A 117 10.22 30.44 -16.04
N GLU A 118 10.79 29.26 -16.26
CA GLU A 118 11.66 28.97 -17.41
C GLU A 118 10.88 29.00 -18.73
N ALA A 119 9.68 28.42 -18.76
CA ALA A 119 8.81 28.48 -19.92
C ALA A 119 8.39 29.93 -20.26
N GLU A 120 8.21 30.78 -19.25
CA GLU A 120 7.93 32.21 -19.45
C GLU A 120 9.08 32.93 -20.13
N LYS A 121 10.31 32.64 -19.68
CA LYS A 121 11.53 33.19 -20.30
C LYS A 121 11.69 32.73 -21.75
N ARG A 122 11.21 31.54 -22.09
CA ARG A 122 11.16 31.02 -23.47
C ARG A 122 9.97 31.56 -24.29
N GLY A 123 9.14 32.43 -23.72
CA GLY A 123 7.97 32.99 -24.41
C GLY A 123 6.79 32.02 -24.53
N LEU A 124 6.80 30.89 -23.82
CA LEU A 124 5.72 29.90 -23.87
C LEU A 124 4.54 30.34 -22.97
N ASN A 125 3.36 30.39 -23.58
CA ASN A 125 2.09 30.64 -22.90
C ASN A 125 1.64 29.42 -22.05
N SER A 126 0.55 29.56 -21.29
CA SER A 126 0.00 28.48 -20.44
C SER A 126 -0.40 27.22 -21.22
N PHE A 127 -0.72 27.37 -22.51
CA PHE A 127 -1.09 26.30 -23.42
C PHE A 127 0.14 25.47 -23.84
N GLY A 128 1.22 26.12 -24.28
CA GLY A 128 2.50 25.47 -24.58
C GLY A 128 3.09 24.71 -23.38
N ARG A 129 2.90 25.24 -22.16
CA ARG A 129 3.36 24.62 -20.90
C ARG A 129 2.62 23.35 -20.50
N SER A 130 1.34 23.21 -20.82
CA SER A 130 0.49 22.13 -20.31
C SER A 130 0.37 20.94 -21.25
N TRP A 131 0.60 21.15 -22.55
CA TRP A 131 0.42 20.13 -23.60
C TRP A 131 1.71 19.73 -24.35
N GLY A 132 2.88 20.21 -23.90
CA GLY A 132 4.15 19.89 -24.58
C GLY A 132 4.24 20.46 -26.00
N GLY A 133 3.56 21.58 -26.26
CA GLY A 133 3.55 22.23 -27.57
C GLY A 133 4.89 22.92 -27.85
N SER A 134 5.34 22.86 -29.10
CA SER A 134 6.54 23.56 -29.58
C SER A 134 6.41 25.08 -29.45
N GLU A 135 7.54 25.79 -29.48
CA GLU A 135 7.57 27.26 -29.50
C GLU A 135 6.73 27.81 -30.67
N GLU A 136 6.78 27.14 -31.82
CA GLU A 136 5.96 27.44 -33.00
C GLU A 136 4.45 27.39 -32.68
N ALA A 137 3.97 26.32 -32.02
CA ALA A 137 2.56 26.18 -31.65
C ALA A 137 2.11 27.21 -30.60
N SER A 138 3.03 27.69 -29.77
CA SER A 138 2.75 28.74 -28.77
C SER A 138 2.70 30.13 -29.39
N SER A 139 3.51 30.39 -30.42
CA SER A 139 3.53 31.66 -31.16
C SER A 139 2.28 31.87 -32.03
N LEU A 140 1.64 30.78 -32.48
CA LEU A 140 0.40 30.79 -33.25
C LEU A 140 -0.85 31.10 -32.41
N LEU A 141 -0.72 31.24 -31.09
CA LEU A 141 -1.83 31.46 -30.17
C LEU A 141 -1.50 32.61 -29.20
N THR A 142 -1.91 33.82 -29.57
CA THR A 142 -1.89 34.99 -28.68
C THR A 142 -3.18 35.10 -27.87
N ILE A 143 -3.05 35.70 -26.68
CA ILE A 143 -4.19 36.00 -25.80
C ILE A 143 -4.45 37.50 -25.90
N GLU A 144 -5.52 37.89 -26.61
CA GLU A 144 -6.07 39.24 -26.59
C GLU A 144 -7.35 39.24 -25.75
N GLY A 145 -7.44 40.15 -24.78
CA GLY A 145 -8.65 40.30 -23.94
C GLY A 145 -9.09 39.04 -23.17
N GLY A 146 -8.18 38.08 -22.96
CA GLY A 146 -8.48 36.82 -22.26
C GLY A 146 -9.06 35.70 -23.13
N LYS A 147 -9.11 35.86 -24.45
CA LYS A 147 -9.50 34.79 -25.40
C LYS A 147 -8.30 34.31 -26.21
N LEU A 148 -8.18 33.00 -26.40
CA LEU A 148 -7.18 32.39 -27.30
C LEU A 148 -7.57 32.72 -28.75
N ILE A 149 -6.71 33.40 -29.49
CA ILE A 149 -6.90 33.70 -30.91
C ILE A 149 -5.81 32.96 -31.71
N LYS A 150 -6.22 32.23 -32.74
CA LYS A 150 -5.28 31.54 -33.65
C LYS A 150 -4.76 32.55 -34.66
N VAL A 151 -3.48 32.87 -34.59
CA VAL A 151 -2.79 33.72 -35.57
C VAL A 151 -2.64 32.90 -36.86
N ARG A 152 -3.30 33.33 -37.93
CA ARG A 152 -3.14 32.76 -39.27
C ARG A 152 -1.90 33.43 -39.86
N LEU A 153 -0.88 32.65 -40.22
CA LEU A 153 0.25 33.15 -41.00
C LEU A 153 -0.20 33.15 -42.47
N ASP A 154 -0.16 34.32 -43.11
CA ASP A 154 -0.41 34.51 -44.54
C ASP A 154 0.78 34.04 -45.39
#